data_AF-X0Y1A7-F1
#
_entry.id   AF-X0Y1A7-F1
#
_cell.length_a   1.000
_cell.length_b   1.000
_cell.length_c   1.000
_cell.angle_alpha   90.00
_cell.angle_beta   90.00
_cell.angle_gamma   90.00
#
_symmetry.space_group_name_H-M   'P 1'
#
loop_
_entity.id
_entity.type
_entity.pdbx_description
1 polymer ?
#
loop_
_entity_poly.entity_id
_entity_poly.type
_entity_poly.pdbx_seq_one_letter_code
_entity_poly.pdbx_strand_id
1 'polypeptide(L)'
;RDVKPRWVKLVGNMELGKLIKSASPDTKVLFRHHISHNSPFLNAPNKTQAACEFLALFWDSLVANAAYIDAIEGLNETIATHDTDGIRKAVAFEVALSDELARRDIGVGACLLNTAVGNPDHGLETQKLLPAAAAAVRNNGWLGYHPYFPCTPIHATHWMDSEWEHYHGRALASWDETFAKFNVKPRYLFTEGGAVGATVRPDGRPGALNANAGWRYFTCLNGNLDAYITLLLRFRAKVAA
;
A
#
# COMPACT_ATOMS: atom_id res chain seq x y z
N ARG A 1 14.08 23.75 3.05
CA ARG A 1 12.71 23.30 3.45
C ARG A 1 12.91 22.07 4.32
N ASP A 2 12.60 22.15 5.61
CA ASP A 2 12.72 21.00 6.51
C ASP A 2 11.57 20.04 6.24
N VAL A 3 11.83 19.03 5.40
CA VAL A 3 10.87 17.96 5.13
C VAL A 3 10.96 16.97 6.29
N LYS A 4 9.98 17.04 7.20
CA LYS A 4 9.79 16.02 8.24
C LYS A 4 8.71 15.04 7.78
N PRO A 5 9.06 13.82 7.35
CA PRO A 5 8.07 12.85 6.93
C PRO A 5 7.19 12.42 8.10
N ARG A 6 5.87 12.34 7.91
CA ARG A 6 4.94 11.81 8.92
C ARG A 6 5.11 10.29 9.10
N TRP A 7 5.50 9.61 8.03
CA TRP A 7 5.73 8.17 7.99
C TRP A 7 7.02 7.88 7.24
N VAL A 8 7.79 6.89 7.70
CA VAL A 8 8.91 6.29 6.99
C VAL A 8 8.65 4.79 6.87
N LYS A 9 8.77 4.26 5.65
CA LYS A 9 8.73 2.81 5.39
C LYS A 9 10.16 2.27 5.41
N LEU A 10 10.40 1.27 6.25
CA LEU A 10 11.61 0.46 6.24
C LEU A 10 11.34 -0.83 5.49
N VAL A 11 12.15 -1.13 4.48
CA VAL A 11 12.13 -2.42 3.78
C VAL A 11 13.36 -3.19 4.24
N GLY A 12 13.19 -4.09 5.21
CA GLY A 12 14.29 -4.69 5.96
C GLY A 12 14.70 -3.87 7.20
N ASN A 13 15.82 -4.24 7.83
CA ASN A 13 16.48 -3.60 9.01
C ASN A 13 15.56 -2.74 9.90
N MET A 14 14.88 -3.38 10.86
CA MET A 14 14.00 -2.69 11.83
C MET A 14 14.78 -1.79 12.79
N GLU A 15 16.07 -2.06 13.01
CA GLU A 15 16.92 -1.38 13.98
C GLU A 15 17.11 0.11 13.61
N LEU A 16 16.93 0.46 12.34
CA LEU A 16 16.88 1.85 11.87
C LEU A 16 15.68 2.64 12.45
N GLY A 17 14.64 1.97 12.93
CA GLY A 17 13.48 2.61 13.58
C GLY A 17 13.90 3.49 14.75
N LYS A 18 14.84 3.03 15.58
CA LYS A 18 15.36 3.81 16.71
C LYS A 18 16.06 5.09 16.24
N LEU A 19 16.84 5.02 15.15
CA LEU A 19 17.51 6.20 14.59
C LEU A 19 16.50 7.21 14.07
N ILE A 20 15.46 6.75 13.36
CA ILE A 20 14.37 7.59 12.87
C ILE A 20 13.67 8.29 14.02
N LYS A 21 13.25 7.54 15.05
CA LYS A 21 12.56 8.10 16.23
C LYS A 21 13.45 9.05 17.03
N SER A 22 14.76 8.79 17.10
CA SER A 22 15.71 9.70 17.77
C SER A 22 15.85 11.03 17.03
N ALA A 23 15.84 11.01 15.69
CA ALA A 23 15.93 12.21 14.86
C ALA A 23 14.59 12.95 14.72
N SER A 24 13.47 12.22 14.74
CA SER A 24 12.12 12.75 14.57
C SER A 24 11.13 11.91 15.39
N PRO A 25 10.95 12.22 16.70
CA PRO A 25 10.13 11.41 17.62
C PRO A 25 8.69 11.16 17.17
N ASP A 26 8.10 12.14 16.49
CA ASP A 26 6.71 12.07 16.01
C ASP A 26 6.55 11.35 14.66
N THR A 27 7.66 11.03 13.97
CA THR A 27 7.60 10.28 12.72
C THR A 27 7.22 8.83 13.00
N LYS A 28 6.19 8.34 12.31
CA LYS A 28 5.77 6.94 12.39
C LYS A 28 6.61 6.06 11.49
N VAL A 29 6.79 4.79 11.88
CA VAL A 29 7.59 3.82 11.15
C VAL A 29 6.73 2.63 10.76
N LEU A 30 6.64 2.39 9.45
CA LEU A 30 6.10 1.16 8.89
C LEU A 30 7.29 0.25 8.55
N PHE A 31 7.24 -1.02 8.94
CA PHE A 31 8.22 -2.01 8.49
C PHE A 31 7.59 -3.01 7.53
N ARG A 32 8.32 -3.33 6.46
CA ARG A 32 8.02 -4.41 5.52
C ARG A 32 9.12 -5.47 5.57
N HIS A 33 8.74 -6.71 5.88
CA HIS A 33 9.59 -7.86 5.63
C HIS A 33 9.48 -8.26 4.15
N HIS A 34 10.60 -8.30 3.43
CA HIS A 34 10.60 -8.77 2.05
C HIS A 34 10.61 -10.29 2.02
N ILE A 35 9.64 -10.87 1.30
CA ILE A 35 9.61 -12.30 0.97
C ILE A 35 9.48 -12.47 -0.54
N SER A 36 10.17 -13.45 -1.11
CA SER A 36 10.14 -13.72 -2.55
C SER A 36 8.95 -14.59 -2.98
N HIS A 37 8.29 -15.26 -2.03
CA HIS A 37 7.24 -16.24 -2.30
C HIS A 37 6.06 -16.09 -1.34
N ASN A 38 4.96 -15.51 -1.81
CA ASN A 38 3.72 -15.32 -1.03
C ASN A 38 2.86 -16.60 -0.94
N SER A 39 3.08 -17.57 -1.83
CA SER A 39 2.26 -18.78 -1.97
C SER A 39 2.05 -19.59 -0.69
N PRO A 40 3.05 -19.79 0.19
CA PRO A 40 2.84 -20.52 1.44
C PRO A 40 1.75 -19.86 2.32
N PHE A 41 1.75 -18.54 2.40
CA PHE A 41 0.80 -17.78 3.21
C PHE A 41 -0.59 -17.71 2.55
N LEU A 42 -0.63 -17.47 1.23
CA LEU A 42 -1.87 -17.38 0.46
C LEU A 42 -2.60 -18.71 0.31
N ASN A 43 -1.89 -19.84 0.25
CA ASN A 43 -2.49 -21.16 0.06
C ASN A 43 -2.60 -22.00 1.33
N ALA A 44 -2.06 -21.53 2.46
CA ALA A 44 -2.22 -22.22 3.73
C ALA A 44 -3.71 -22.44 4.08
N PRO A 45 -4.12 -23.66 4.48
CA PRO A 45 -5.51 -23.95 4.87
C PRO A 45 -5.90 -23.23 6.17
N ASN A 46 -4.94 -23.06 7.09
CA ASN A 46 -5.12 -22.33 8.34
C ASN A 46 -4.43 -20.95 8.26
N LYS A 47 -5.22 -19.88 8.12
CA LYS A 47 -4.70 -18.51 8.00
C LYS A 47 -4.09 -17.97 9.29
N THR A 48 -4.61 -18.36 10.44
CA THR A 48 -4.03 -17.99 11.74
C THR A 48 -2.64 -18.58 11.90
N GLN A 49 -2.46 -19.86 11.58
CA GLN A 49 -1.14 -20.49 11.60
C GLN A 49 -0.19 -19.81 10.60
N ALA A 50 -0.64 -19.53 9.38
CA ALA A 50 0.16 -18.86 8.38
C ALA A 50 0.61 -17.44 8.81
N ALA A 51 -0.27 -16.70 9.50
CA ALA A 51 0.08 -15.40 10.08
C ALA A 51 1.13 -15.53 11.19
N CYS A 52 1.02 -16.55 12.06
CA CYS A 52 2.05 -16.86 13.05
C CYS A 52 3.39 -17.18 12.41
N GLU A 53 3.41 -17.99 11.35
CA GLU A 53 4.61 -18.37 10.61
C GLU A 53 5.23 -17.17 9.89
N PHE A 54 4.42 -16.29 9.30
CA PHE A 54 4.90 -15.04 8.70
C PHE A 54 5.58 -14.14 9.74
N LEU A 55 4.94 -13.91 10.89
CA LEU A 55 5.53 -13.12 11.97
C LEU A 55 6.79 -13.76 12.54
N ALA A 56 6.85 -15.10 12.61
CA ALA A 56 8.01 -15.82 13.12
C ALA A 56 9.29 -15.56 12.32
N LEU A 57 9.18 -15.18 11.04
CA LEU A 57 10.34 -14.81 10.20
C LEU A 57 11.14 -13.61 10.75
N PHE A 58 10.50 -12.74 11.53
CA PHE A 58 11.10 -11.51 12.03
C PHE A 58 10.68 -11.17 13.47
N TRP A 59 10.11 -12.13 14.21
CA TRP A 59 9.46 -11.86 15.49
C TRP A 59 10.40 -11.28 16.54
N ASP A 60 11.59 -11.85 16.69
CA ASP A 60 12.54 -11.42 17.71
C ASP A 60 13.01 -9.98 17.46
N SER A 61 13.26 -9.62 16.20
CA SER A 61 13.60 -8.24 15.82
C SER A 61 12.41 -7.30 16.05
N LEU A 62 11.18 -7.74 15.75
CA LEU A 62 9.97 -6.97 16.03
C LEU A 62 9.82 -6.66 17.52
N VAL A 63 9.92 -7.68 18.38
CA VAL A 63 9.79 -7.49 19.83
C VAL A 63 10.89 -6.58 20.36
N ALA A 64 12.13 -6.75 19.93
CA ALA A 64 13.25 -5.90 20.34
C ALA A 64 13.08 -4.43 19.92
N ASN A 65 12.35 -4.18 18.83
CA ASN A 65 12.17 -2.85 18.24
C ASN A 65 10.74 -2.30 18.33
N ALA A 66 9.81 -2.97 19.02
CA ALA A 66 8.38 -2.64 19.02
C ALA A 66 8.09 -1.18 19.43
N ALA A 67 8.88 -0.62 20.36
CA ALA A 67 8.76 0.79 20.77
C ALA A 67 9.08 1.81 19.65
N TYR A 68 9.70 1.37 18.56
CA TYR A 68 10.11 2.22 17.44
C TYR A 68 9.38 1.93 16.14
N ILE A 69 8.52 0.89 16.11
CA ILE A 69 7.76 0.46 14.93
C ILE A 69 6.27 0.67 15.19
N ASP A 70 5.61 1.44 14.35
CA ASP A 70 4.18 1.74 14.50
C ASP A 70 3.29 0.74 13.76
N ALA A 71 3.78 0.18 12.65
CA ALA A 71 3.03 -0.75 11.83
C ALA A 71 3.90 -1.79 11.12
N ILE A 72 3.32 -2.97 10.85
CA ILE A 72 3.87 -4.01 9.99
C ILE A 72 3.06 -4.11 8.71
N GLU A 73 3.76 -4.10 7.59
CA GLU A 73 3.19 -4.35 6.26
C GLU A 73 2.88 -5.84 6.10
N GLY A 74 1.66 -6.15 5.65
CA GLY A 74 1.27 -7.48 5.19
C GLY A 74 1.95 -7.88 3.86
N LEU A 75 1.30 -8.76 3.10
CA LEU A 75 1.84 -9.24 1.83
C LEU A 75 1.76 -8.14 0.77
N ASN A 76 2.86 -7.95 0.05
CA ASN A 76 2.96 -6.95 -1.00
C ASN A 76 2.26 -7.40 -2.30
N GLU A 77 1.35 -6.58 -2.80
CA GLU A 77 0.78 -6.65 -4.16
C GLU A 77 0.24 -8.03 -4.57
N THR A 78 -0.44 -8.71 -3.64
CA THR A 78 -1.01 -10.05 -3.89
C THR A 78 -2.41 -10.03 -4.52
N ILE A 79 -3.04 -8.86 -4.58
CA ILE A 79 -4.37 -8.66 -5.15
C ILE A 79 -4.23 -8.30 -6.63
N ALA A 80 -4.82 -9.13 -7.49
CA ALA A 80 -4.89 -8.92 -8.93
C ALA A 80 -6.35 -8.76 -9.38
N THR A 81 -6.56 -7.87 -10.35
CA THR A 81 -7.84 -7.71 -11.05
C THR A 81 -8.27 -9.03 -11.69
N HIS A 82 -9.55 -9.39 -11.54
CA HIS A 82 -10.18 -10.62 -12.04
C HIS A 82 -9.77 -11.93 -11.36
N ASP A 83 -8.88 -11.89 -10.36
CA ASP A 83 -8.53 -13.07 -9.56
C ASP A 83 -9.34 -13.11 -8.25
N THR A 84 -10.64 -13.39 -8.36
CA THR A 84 -11.54 -13.43 -7.20
C THR A 84 -11.08 -14.40 -6.11
N ASP A 85 -10.50 -15.56 -6.46
CA ASP A 85 -10.01 -16.51 -5.45
C ASP A 85 -8.72 -16.04 -4.80
N GLY A 86 -7.79 -15.46 -5.57
CA GLY A 86 -6.59 -14.81 -5.05
C GLY A 86 -6.92 -13.67 -4.09
N ILE A 87 -7.86 -12.80 -4.45
CA ILE A 87 -8.34 -11.72 -3.57
C ILE A 87 -8.87 -12.29 -2.25
N ARG A 88 -9.72 -13.33 -2.32
CA ARG A 88 -10.26 -13.99 -1.12
C ARG A 88 -9.16 -14.56 -0.23
N LYS A 89 -8.16 -15.23 -0.83
CA LYS A 89 -7.03 -15.83 -0.10
C LYS A 89 -6.15 -14.77 0.57
N ALA A 90 -5.82 -13.69 -0.15
CA ALA A 90 -5.06 -12.57 0.36
C ALA A 90 -5.78 -11.90 1.53
N VAL A 91 -7.05 -11.53 1.35
CA VAL A 91 -7.88 -10.92 2.40
C VAL A 91 -7.97 -11.81 3.65
N ALA A 92 -8.16 -13.12 3.48
CA ALA A 92 -8.23 -14.04 4.62
C ALA A 92 -6.92 -14.13 5.40
N PHE A 93 -5.77 -14.10 4.72
CA PHE A 93 -4.46 -14.02 5.37
C PHE A 93 -4.28 -12.69 6.11
N GLU A 94 -4.59 -11.57 5.46
CA GLU A 94 -4.42 -10.22 6.02
C GLU A 94 -5.29 -9.99 7.28
N VAL A 95 -6.53 -10.51 7.28
CA VAL A 95 -7.38 -10.51 8.48
C VAL A 95 -6.72 -11.29 9.62
N ALA A 96 -6.21 -12.50 9.34
CA ALA A 96 -5.54 -13.32 10.34
C ALA A 96 -4.25 -12.67 10.87
N LEU A 97 -3.47 -12.00 10.02
CA LEU A 97 -2.30 -11.22 10.43
C LEU A 97 -2.67 -10.06 11.35
N SER A 98 -3.71 -9.30 10.99
CA SER A 98 -4.25 -8.22 11.81
C SER A 98 -4.68 -8.71 13.19
N ASP A 99 -5.41 -9.83 13.24
CA ASP A 99 -5.91 -10.40 14.49
C ASP A 99 -4.79 -10.98 15.34
N GLU A 100 -3.78 -11.59 14.73
CA GLU A 100 -2.63 -12.14 15.43
C GLU A 100 -1.75 -11.04 16.05
N LEU A 101 -1.50 -9.94 15.33
CA LEU A 101 -0.77 -8.78 15.89
C LEU A 101 -1.54 -8.17 17.07
N ALA A 102 -2.86 -7.99 16.94
CA ALA A 102 -3.70 -7.50 18.02
C ALA A 102 -3.69 -8.43 19.24
N ARG A 103 -3.75 -9.75 19.02
CA ARG A 103 -3.71 -10.76 20.07
C ARG A 103 -2.40 -10.76 20.86
N ARG A 104 -1.27 -10.46 20.21
CA ARG A 104 0.05 -10.42 20.84
C ARG A 104 0.28 -9.13 21.65
N ASP A 105 -0.50 -8.09 21.41
CA ASP A 105 -0.54 -6.83 22.19
C ASP A 105 0.83 -6.19 22.44
N ILE A 106 1.68 -6.15 21.39
CA ILE A 106 3.02 -5.54 21.46
C ILE A 106 3.03 -4.05 21.07
N GLY A 107 1.86 -3.43 20.91
CA GLY A 107 1.73 -2.02 20.53
C GLY A 107 1.98 -1.71 19.04
N VAL A 108 2.09 -2.72 18.18
CA VAL A 108 2.33 -2.56 16.74
C VAL A 108 1.10 -2.96 15.93
N GLY A 109 0.63 -2.08 15.04
CA GLY A 109 -0.54 -2.33 14.18
C GLY A 109 -0.18 -3.02 12.85
N ALA A 110 -1.20 -3.40 12.09
CA ALA A 110 -1.03 -3.95 10.75
C ALA A 110 -1.37 -2.92 9.66
N CYS A 111 -0.61 -2.91 8.57
CA CYS A 111 -0.92 -2.23 7.31
C CYS A 111 -1.23 -3.30 6.26
N LEU A 112 -2.53 -3.50 6.01
CA LEU A 112 -3.05 -4.64 5.25
C LEU A 112 -3.12 -4.37 3.75
N LEU A 113 -3.22 -5.43 2.96
CA LEU A 113 -3.51 -5.46 1.51
C LEU A 113 -2.39 -4.96 0.58
N ASN A 114 -1.73 -3.84 0.90
CA ASN A 114 -0.59 -3.24 0.18
C ASN A 114 -0.69 -3.42 -1.35
N THR A 115 -1.84 -3.00 -1.86
CA THR A 115 -2.29 -3.40 -3.20
C THR A 115 -1.65 -2.55 -4.27
N ALA A 116 -1.24 -3.21 -5.35
CA ALA A 116 -0.70 -2.55 -6.52
C ALA A 116 -1.70 -1.55 -7.10
N VAL A 117 -1.15 -0.51 -7.73
CA VAL A 117 -1.94 0.47 -8.47
C VAL A 117 -2.92 -0.21 -9.43
N GLY A 118 -4.14 0.29 -9.50
CA GLY A 118 -5.17 -0.21 -10.41
C GLY A 118 -5.91 -1.48 -10.00
N ASN A 119 -5.48 -2.18 -8.94
CA ASN A 119 -6.16 -3.38 -8.47
C ASN A 119 -7.02 -3.11 -7.22
N PRO A 120 -7.99 -4.00 -6.92
CA PRO A 120 -8.66 -4.89 -7.88
C PRO A 120 -9.65 -4.07 -8.73
N ASP A 121 -10.46 -4.74 -9.56
CA ASP A 121 -11.50 -4.03 -10.30
C ASP A 121 -12.60 -3.45 -9.38
N HIS A 122 -13.42 -2.59 -9.95
CA HIS A 122 -14.54 -1.95 -9.28
C HIS A 122 -15.63 -2.96 -8.88
N GLY A 123 -16.58 -2.52 -8.04
CA GLY A 123 -17.76 -3.31 -7.71
C GLY A 123 -17.46 -4.55 -6.86
N LEU A 124 -17.78 -5.74 -7.39
CA LEU A 124 -17.75 -6.99 -6.60
C LEU A 124 -16.35 -7.37 -6.12
N GLU A 125 -15.31 -7.08 -6.89
CA GLU A 125 -13.94 -7.36 -6.46
C GLU A 125 -13.52 -6.42 -5.32
N THR A 126 -13.85 -5.13 -5.43
CA THR A 126 -13.65 -4.16 -4.35
C THR A 126 -14.40 -4.56 -3.07
N GLN A 127 -15.63 -5.07 -3.17
CA GLN A 127 -16.39 -5.56 -2.00
C GLN A 127 -15.69 -6.69 -1.25
N LYS A 128 -14.90 -7.52 -1.94
CA LYS A 128 -14.16 -8.63 -1.31
C LYS A 128 -13.06 -8.15 -0.37
N LEU A 129 -12.65 -6.88 -0.45
CA LEU A 129 -11.67 -6.27 0.46
C LEU A 129 -12.27 -5.89 1.81
N LEU A 130 -13.60 -5.83 1.92
CA LEU A 130 -14.31 -5.36 3.12
C LEU A 130 -13.89 -6.08 4.42
N PRO A 131 -13.65 -7.41 4.45
CA PRO A 131 -13.20 -8.08 5.67
C PRO A 131 -11.85 -7.56 6.18
N ALA A 132 -10.89 -7.30 5.29
CA ALA A 132 -9.60 -6.71 5.67
C ALA A 132 -9.78 -5.25 6.13
N ALA A 133 -10.63 -4.46 5.46
CA ALA A 133 -10.97 -3.11 5.90
C ALA A 133 -11.56 -3.10 7.31
N ALA A 134 -12.50 -4.02 7.59
CA ALA A 134 -13.12 -4.17 8.90
C ALA A 134 -12.10 -4.62 9.96
N ALA A 135 -11.18 -5.52 9.62
CA ALA A 135 -10.10 -5.94 10.53
C ALA A 135 -9.14 -4.77 10.85
N ALA A 136 -8.75 -3.97 9.85
CA ALA A 136 -7.94 -2.78 10.06
C ALA A 136 -8.64 -1.77 10.98
N VAL A 137 -9.94 -1.53 10.82
CA VAL A 137 -10.70 -0.63 11.71
C VAL A 137 -10.76 -1.21 13.13
N ARG A 138 -11.14 -2.48 13.27
CA ARG A 138 -11.30 -3.16 14.56
C ARG A 138 -10.00 -3.18 15.36
N ASN A 139 -8.87 -3.44 14.70
CA ASN A 139 -7.58 -3.62 15.36
C ASN A 139 -6.70 -2.36 15.27
N ASN A 140 -7.29 -1.19 14.99
CA ASN A 140 -6.59 0.09 14.90
C ASN A 140 -5.36 0.05 13.96
N GLY A 141 -5.50 -0.62 12.81
CA GLY A 141 -4.52 -0.73 11.73
C GLY A 141 -4.77 0.26 10.58
N TRP A 142 -4.23 -0.09 9.41
CA TRP A 142 -4.30 0.67 8.16
C TRP A 142 -4.56 -0.23 6.96
N LEU A 143 -5.07 0.34 5.88
CA LEU A 143 -5.03 -0.25 4.55
C LEU A 143 -3.91 0.38 3.72
N GLY A 144 -3.06 -0.47 3.17
CA GLY A 144 -2.01 -0.13 2.23
C GLY A 144 -2.52 -0.08 0.80
N TYR A 145 -2.13 0.97 0.08
CA TYR A 145 -2.35 1.10 -1.36
C TYR A 145 -1.15 1.76 -2.02
N HIS A 146 -0.83 1.38 -3.26
CA HIS A 146 0.28 1.94 -4.02
C HIS A 146 -0.21 2.96 -5.05
N PRO A 147 -0.33 4.27 -4.72
CA PRO A 147 -0.87 5.26 -5.64
C PRO A 147 0.16 5.72 -6.69
N TYR A 148 0.60 4.82 -7.56
CA TYR A 148 1.36 5.22 -8.73
C TYR A 148 0.45 5.90 -9.76
N PHE A 149 0.94 7.00 -10.35
CA PHE A 149 0.22 7.69 -11.40
C PHE A 149 0.96 7.52 -12.73
N PRO A 150 0.30 7.00 -13.77
CA PRO A 150 0.93 6.82 -15.07
C PRO A 150 1.33 8.17 -15.66
N CYS A 151 2.52 8.20 -16.25
CA CYS A 151 3.11 9.38 -16.91
C CYS A 151 3.83 8.95 -18.18
N THR A 152 3.75 9.79 -19.21
CA THR A 152 4.60 9.67 -20.40
C THR A 152 4.95 11.06 -20.94
N PRO A 153 6.24 11.37 -21.15
CA PRO A 153 6.68 12.68 -21.63
C PRO A 153 6.48 12.78 -23.14
N ILE A 154 6.43 11.64 -23.86
CA ILE A 154 6.22 11.59 -25.32
C ILE A 154 4.86 12.20 -25.71
N HIS A 155 3.89 12.25 -24.79
CA HIS A 155 2.57 12.84 -25.03
C HIS A 155 2.28 14.09 -24.18
N ALA A 156 3.23 14.54 -23.35
CA ALA A 156 2.96 15.53 -22.29
C ALA A 156 1.74 15.15 -21.42
N THR A 157 1.43 13.85 -21.35
CA THR A 157 0.21 13.34 -20.71
C THR A 157 0.57 12.73 -19.37
N HIS A 158 -0.05 13.29 -18.34
CA HIS A 158 -0.21 12.63 -17.05
C HIS A 158 -1.71 12.36 -16.88
N TRP A 159 -2.08 11.19 -16.36
CA TRP A 159 -3.49 10.87 -16.15
C TRP A 159 -3.93 11.09 -14.70
N MET A 160 -3.27 12.03 -14.00
CA MET A 160 -3.52 12.41 -12.60
C MET A 160 -5.01 12.69 -12.31
N ASP A 161 -5.75 13.27 -13.26
CA ASP A 161 -7.17 13.58 -13.06
C ASP A 161 -8.09 12.68 -13.88
N SER A 162 -7.76 12.45 -15.15
CA SER A 162 -8.63 11.72 -16.07
C SER A 162 -8.75 10.23 -15.72
N GLU A 163 -7.79 9.66 -15.00
CA GLU A 163 -7.78 8.24 -14.63
C GLU A 163 -7.60 8.06 -13.10
N TRP A 164 -7.96 9.08 -12.31
CA TRP A 164 -7.83 9.07 -10.85
C TRP A 164 -8.46 7.84 -10.22
N GLU A 165 -9.73 7.57 -10.53
CA GLU A 165 -10.47 6.44 -9.94
C GLU A 165 -9.92 5.07 -10.36
N HIS A 166 -9.21 5.01 -11.48
CA HIS A 166 -8.69 3.76 -12.01
C HIS A 166 -7.28 3.43 -11.53
N TYR A 167 -6.48 4.42 -11.11
CA TYR A 167 -5.10 4.23 -10.66
C TYR A 167 -4.88 4.84 -9.27
N HIS A 168 -4.05 5.87 -9.15
CA HIS A 168 -3.58 6.43 -7.89
C HIS A 168 -4.66 6.89 -6.90
N GLY A 169 -5.88 7.15 -7.36
CA GLY A 169 -7.03 7.50 -6.53
C GLY A 169 -7.98 6.35 -6.21
N ARG A 170 -7.77 5.15 -6.75
CA ARG A 170 -8.75 4.03 -6.70
C ARG A 170 -9.20 3.68 -5.29
N ALA A 171 -8.28 3.63 -4.34
CA ALA A 171 -8.60 3.32 -2.95
C ALA A 171 -9.60 4.32 -2.34
N LEU A 172 -9.50 5.60 -2.71
CA LEU A 172 -10.38 6.66 -2.19
C LEU A 172 -11.67 6.80 -3.02
N ALA A 173 -11.58 6.65 -4.34
CA ALA A 173 -12.72 6.83 -5.24
C ALA A 173 -13.62 5.60 -5.34
N SER A 174 -13.09 4.39 -5.15
CA SER A 174 -13.85 3.15 -5.34
C SER A 174 -13.97 2.34 -4.05
N TRP A 175 -12.87 2.14 -3.32
CA TRP A 175 -12.91 1.29 -2.13
C TRP A 175 -13.62 1.97 -0.97
N ASP A 176 -13.25 3.23 -0.68
CA ASP A 176 -13.86 3.99 0.41
C ASP A 176 -15.36 4.14 0.24
N GLU A 177 -15.83 4.47 -0.97
CA GLU A 177 -17.27 4.50 -1.27
C GLU A 177 -17.95 3.15 -1.03
N THR A 178 -17.27 2.05 -1.33
CA THR A 178 -17.78 0.70 -1.09
C THR A 178 -17.82 0.37 0.39
N PHE A 179 -16.75 0.66 1.14
CA PHE A 179 -16.66 0.37 2.57
C PHE A 179 -17.61 1.24 3.40
N ALA A 180 -17.81 2.50 3.01
CA ALA A 180 -18.73 3.43 3.65
C ALA A 180 -20.18 2.90 3.64
N LYS A 181 -20.60 2.18 2.60
CA LYS A 181 -21.93 1.53 2.53
C LYS A 181 -22.15 0.48 3.63
N PHE A 182 -21.07 -0.04 4.20
CA PHE A 182 -21.08 -1.00 5.31
C PHE A 182 -20.61 -0.37 6.64
N ASN A 183 -20.55 0.96 6.73
CA ASN A 183 -20.07 1.71 7.89
C ASN A 183 -18.64 1.34 8.32
N VAL A 184 -17.80 0.90 7.37
CA VAL A 184 -16.38 0.63 7.59
C VAL A 184 -15.58 1.81 7.05
N LYS A 185 -14.80 2.48 7.91
CA LYS A 185 -14.02 3.68 7.58
C LYS A 185 -12.55 3.46 7.93
N PRO A 186 -11.78 2.75 7.07
CA PRO A 186 -10.39 2.46 7.35
C PRO A 186 -9.51 3.72 7.25
N ARG A 187 -8.32 3.66 7.83
CA ARG A 187 -7.27 4.65 7.57
C ARG A 187 -6.37 4.12 6.48
N TYR A 188 -6.01 4.96 5.52
CA TYR A 188 -5.08 4.58 4.46
C TYR A 188 -3.65 4.97 4.80
N LEU A 189 -2.72 4.13 4.35
CA LEU A 189 -1.31 4.45 4.26
C LEU A 189 -0.85 4.17 2.83
N PHE A 190 -0.35 5.18 2.14
CA PHE A 190 0.18 5.03 0.79
C PHE A 190 1.65 4.64 0.86
N THR A 191 1.90 3.35 0.81
CA THR A 191 3.17 2.72 1.20
C THR A 191 4.22 2.76 0.09
N GLU A 192 3.82 2.90 -1.17
CA GLU A 192 4.67 3.10 -2.35
C GLU A 192 3.92 3.97 -3.37
N GLY A 193 4.59 4.88 -4.08
CA GLY A 193 3.87 5.69 -5.07
C GLY A 193 4.74 6.72 -5.77
N GLY A 194 4.15 7.39 -6.77
CA GLY A 194 4.83 8.37 -7.60
C GLY A 194 4.55 8.18 -9.09
N ALA A 195 5.35 8.84 -9.92
CA ALA A 195 5.23 8.73 -11.37
C ALA A 195 5.78 7.39 -11.84
N VAL A 196 5.00 6.68 -12.65
CA VAL A 196 5.41 5.44 -13.31
C VAL A 196 5.20 5.58 -14.81
N GLY A 197 6.15 5.11 -15.60
CA GLY A 197 6.03 5.09 -17.06
C GLY A 197 4.86 4.24 -17.50
N ALA A 198 4.18 4.64 -18.56
CA ALA A 198 3.10 3.86 -19.16
C ALA A 198 3.18 3.88 -20.68
N THR A 199 2.77 2.79 -21.33
CA THR A 199 2.44 2.84 -22.76
C THR A 199 1.15 3.63 -22.97
N VAL A 200 0.90 4.08 -24.21
CA VAL A 200 -0.35 4.74 -24.57
C VAL A 200 -1.16 3.82 -25.47
N ARG A 201 -2.42 3.59 -25.09
CA ARG A 201 -3.37 2.83 -25.89
C ARG A 201 -3.83 3.66 -27.11
N PRO A 202 -4.38 3.03 -28.17
CA PRO A 202 -4.93 3.76 -29.32
C PRO A 202 -6.00 4.81 -28.98
N ASP A 203 -6.69 4.64 -27.84
CA ASP A 203 -7.71 5.56 -27.32
C ASP A 203 -7.12 6.74 -26.50
N GLY A 204 -5.79 6.85 -26.40
CA GLY A 204 -5.11 7.92 -25.66
C GLY A 204 -5.02 7.71 -24.14
N ARG A 205 -5.55 6.60 -23.62
CA ARG A 205 -5.48 6.26 -22.19
C ARG A 205 -4.19 5.51 -21.83
N PRO A 206 -3.83 5.40 -20.53
CA PRO A 206 -2.68 4.60 -20.13
C PRO A 206 -2.90 3.13 -20.52
N GLY A 207 -1.84 2.50 -21.01
CA GLY A 207 -1.75 1.06 -21.25
C GLY A 207 -1.01 0.35 -20.13
N ALA A 208 -0.09 -0.54 -20.50
CA ALA A 208 0.73 -1.26 -19.55
C ALA A 208 1.65 -0.30 -18.78
N LEU A 209 1.68 -0.43 -17.45
CA LEU A 209 2.59 0.31 -16.59
C LEU A 209 3.98 -0.35 -16.60
N ASN A 210 5.02 0.47 -16.52
CA ASN A 210 6.40 0.03 -16.43
C ASN A 210 6.99 0.43 -15.07
N ALA A 211 6.99 -0.52 -14.13
CA ALA A 211 7.51 -0.32 -12.78
C ALA A 211 9.00 0.08 -12.75
N ASN A 212 9.77 -0.23 -13.80
CA ASN A 212 11.18 0.15 -13.90
C ASN A 212 11.38 1.59 -14.41
N ALA A 213 10.31 2.25 -14.88
CA ALA A 213 10.35 3.60 -15.44
C ALA A 213 9.79 4.65 -14.44
N GLY A 214 10.50 4.88 -13.33
CA GLY A 214 10.17 5.95 -12.40
C GLY A 214 10.37 7.36 -12.98
N TRP A 215 10.09 8.41 -12.21
CA TRP A 215 10.15 9.82 -12.68
C TRP A 215 11.47 10.23 -13.36
N ARG A 216 12.61 9.64 -12.98
CA ARG A 216 13.90 9.92 -13.61
C ARG A 216 14.06 9.29 -15.00
N TYR A 217 13.25 8.30 -15.32
CA TYR A 217 13.34 7.57 -16.57
C TYR A 217 12.97 8.46 -17.76
N PHE A 218 13.69 8.32 -18.87
CA PHE A 218 13.58 9.21 -20.03
C PHE A 218 12.20 9.19 -20.69
N THR A 219 11.48 8.06 -20.61
CA THR A 219 10.08 7.93 -21.07
C THR A 219 9.04 8.14 -19.96
N CYS A 220 9.38 8.73 -18.82
CA CYS A 220 8.43 9.08 -17.75
C CYS A 220 8.37 10.60 -17.50
N LEU A 221 9.27 11.16 -16.70
CA LEU A 221 9.42 12.62 -16.57
C LEU A 221 10.82 13.09 -16.95
N ASN A 222 11.68 12.18 -17.43
CA ASN A 222 13.06 12.48 -17.86
C ASN A 222 13.87 13.27 -16.82
N GLY A 223 13.67 12.95 -15.54
CA GLY A 223 14.37 13.65 -14.45
C GLY A 223 13.90 15.08 -14.19
N ASN A 224 12.78 15.52 -14.78
CA ASN A 224 12.18 16.81 -14.49
C ASN A 224 11.59 16.82 -13.07
N LEU A 225 12.38 17.31 -12.12
CA LEU A 225 12.02 17.38 -10.71
C LEU A 225 10.81 18.29 -10.46
N ASP A 226 10.72 19.43 -11.14
CA ASP A 226 9.64 20.40 -10.93
C ASP A 226 8.28 19.83 -11.36
N ALA A 227 8.25 19.13 -12.50
CA ALA A 227 7.06 18.41 -12.95
C ALA A 227 6.67 17.31 -11.95
N TYR A 228 7.65 16.55 -11.46
CA TYR A 228 7.40 15.50 -10.47
C TYR A 228 6.83 16.06 -9.16
N ILE A 229 7.42 17.13 -8.62
CA ILE A 229 6.93 17.82 -7.41
C ILE A 229 5.53 18.38 -7.63
N THR A 230 5.25 18.96 -8.80
CA THR A 230 3.91 19.47 -9.14
C THR A 230 2.86 18.35 -9.08
N LEU A 231 3.17 17.17 -9.62
CA LEU A 231 2.27 16.03 -9.56
C LEU A 231 2.09 15.48 -8.14
N LEU A 232 3.15 15.44 -7.32
CA LEU A 232 3.03 15.05 -5.92
C LEU A 232 2.15 16.02 -5.10
N LEU A 233 2.29 17.33 -5.35
CA LEU A 233 1.45 18.34 -4.71
C LEU A 233 -0.01 18.23 -5.16
N ARG A 234 -0.24 17.94 -6.45
CA ARG A 234 -1.58 17.71 -7.00
C ARG A 234 -2.23 16.46 -6.40
N PHE A 235 -1.49 15.36 -6.29
CA PHE A 235 -1.94 14.15 -5.60
C PHE A 235 -2.33 14.46 -4.15
N ARG A 236 -1.44 15.14 -3.40
CA ARG A 236 -1.72 15.55 -2.01
C ARG A 236 -2.99 16.40 -1.89
N ALA A 237 -3.20 17.34 -2.81
CA ALA A 237 -4.39 18.18 -2.80
C ALA A 237 -5.67 17.36 -3.01
N LYS A 238 -5.65 16.37 -3.92
CA LYS A 238 -6.80 15.48 -4.17
C LYS A 238 -7.09 14.52 -3.02
N VAL A 239 -6.07 14.05 -2.31
CA VAL A 239 -6.24 13.20 -1.11
C VAL A 239 -6.83 13.99 0.07
N ALA A 240 -6.60 15.30 0.12
CA ALA A 240 -7.07 16.16 1.21
C ALA A 240 -8.47 16.77 0.99
N ALA A 241 -9.00 16.65 -0.22
CA ALA A 241 -10.33 17.14 -0.61
C ALA A 241 -11.40 16.10 -0.26
#